data_AF-A0A2H0MNK3-F1
#
_entry.id   AF-A0A2H0MNK3-F1
#
_cell.length_a   1.000
_cell.length_b   1.000
_cell.length_c   1.000
_cell.angle_alpha   90.00
_cell.angle_beta   90.00
_cell.angle_gamma   90.00
#
_symmetry.space_group_name_H-M   'P 1'
#
loop_
_entity.id
_entity.type
_entity.pdbx_description
1 polymer ?
#
loop_
_entity_poly.entity_id
_entity_poly.type
_entity_poly.pdbx_seq_one_letter_code
_entity_poly.pdbx_strand_id
1 'polypeptide(L)'
;MFMIRWSLLLLLILSDTGWGYVAGSPGRNPIFLSPQKRWEVVFRVVEHLQFTPEQTASSPDALNRVRYQIEFSPQTGQGPVRSIEYQDVYGADFSGKPTPLETLFVQMIWSPKEDFAVLPEEGWPSAPGTALLKALALSPGLGWTKADFHLDNFHWADSLRVVGDVHDDCEYSVRLFDGKTGKTEIIQSGASPEGFQIGRVEGRELMLQKVLDNCRREEDLSRFVAECFTLDLDSLSLKPVTCDMPTAPRR
;
A
#
# COMPACT_ATOMS: atom_id res chain seq x y z
N MET A 1 31.61 -42.27 -43.46
CA MET A 1 30.49 -42.68 -42.57
C MET A 1 30.63 -41.87 -41.29
N PHE A 2 30.03 -40.68 -41.25
CA PHE A 2 30.15 -39.71 -40.16
C PHE A 2 28.97 -39.87 -39.20
N MET A 3 29.24 -40.15 -37.92
CA MET A 3 28.23 -40.17 -36.86
C MET A 3 27.90 -38.73 -36.44
N ILE A 4 26.63 -38.37 -36.56
CA ILE A 4 26.04 -37.12 -36.11
C ILE A 4 25.72 -37.25 -34.62
N ARG A 5 26.38 -36.45 -33.76
CA ARG A 5 25.98 -36.24 -32.37
C ARG A 5 24.77 -35.29 -32.36
N TRP A 6 23.64 -35.78 -31.87
CA TRP A 6 22.47 -34.95 -31.55
C TRP A 6 22.63 -34.39 -30.13
N SER A 7 22.83 -33.08 -30.04
CA SER A 7 22.68 -32.33 -28.78
C SER A 7 21.21 -31.97 -28.62
N LEU A 8 20.56 -32.46 -27.56
CA LEU A 8 19.25 -31.98 -27.12
C LEU A 8 19.38 -30.51 -26.70
N LEU A 9 18.67 -29.63 -27.41
CA LEU A 9 18.44 -28.25 -27.00
C LEU A 9 17.20 -28.23 -26.08
N LEU A 10 17.41 -27.92 -24.81
CA LEU A 10 16.33 -27.63 -23.85
C LEU A 10 15.86 -26.19 -24.13
N LEU A 11 14.65 -26.01 -24.66
CA LEU A 11 14.01 -24.70 -24.77
C LEU A 11 13.44 -24.31 -23.41
N LEU A 12 14.11 -23.37 -22.73
CA LEU A 12 13.55 -22.62 -21.61
C LEU A 12 12.70 -21.48 -22.18
N ILE A 13 11.38 -21.60 -22.08
CA ILE A 13 10.46 -20.48 -22.26
C ILE A 13 10.42 -19.73 -20.93
N LEU A 14 11.24 -18.69 -20.82
CA LEU A 14 11.09 -17.66 -19.78
C LEU A 14 10.02 -16.68 -20.27
N SER A 15 8.89 -16.64 -19.58
CA SER A 15 7.88 -15.61 -19.76
C SER A 15 8.40 -14.29 -19.17
N ASP A 16 8.84 -13.40 -20.05
CA ASP A 16 9.15 -12.00 -19.73
C ASP A 16 7.89 -11.29 -19.21
N THR A 17 7.77 -11.12 -17.89
CA THR A 17 6.96 -10.05 -17.30
C THR A 17 7.74 -8.74 -17.40
N GLY A 18 7.89 -8.25 -18.64
CA GLY A 18 8.57 -7.00 -18.94
C GLY A 18 7.64 -5.80 -18.74
N TRP A 19 7.93 -4.99 -17.72
CA TRP A 19 7.42 -3.64 -17.60
C TRP A 19 7.97 -2.81 -18.77
N GLY A 20 7.09 -2.30 -19.62
CA GLY A 20 7.49 -1.50 -20.78
C GLY A 20 7.71 -0.04 -20.39
N TYR A 21 8.96 0.38 -20.27
CA TYR A 21 9.34 1.79 -20.23
C TYR A 21 9.32 2.36 -21.65
N VAL A 22 8.43 3.32 -21.95
CA VAL A 22 8.51 4.11 -23.18
C VAL A 22 9.20 5.42 -22.84
N ALA A 23 10.48 5.52 -23.18
CA ALA A 23 11.24 6.75 -23.05
C ALA A 23 10.57 7.87 -23.87
N GLY A 24 9.98 8.85 -23.20
CA GLY A 24 9.48 10.06 -23.85
C GLY A 24 10.61 10.89 -24.44
N SER A 25 10.35 11.58 -25.55
CA SER A 25 11.26 12.60 -26.10
C SER A 25 11.56 13.68 -25.05
N PRO A 26 12.74 14.34 -25.09
CA PRO A 26 13.10 15.39 -24.14
C PRO A 26 12.01 16.47 -24.12
N GLY A 27 11.38 16.69 -22.97
CA GLY A 27 10.28 17.65 -22.78
C GLY A 27 8.87 17.06 -22.68
N ARG A 28 8.70 15.74 -22.81
CA ARG A 28 7.44 15.04 -22.45
C ARG A 28 7.57 14.40 -21.08
N ASN A 29 6.55 14.56 -20.24
CA ASN A 29 6.45 13.82 -18.97
C ASN A 29 6.49 12.31 -19.27
N PRO A 30 7.21 11.52 -18.46
CA PRO A 30 7.23 10.07 -18.63
C PRO A 30 5.80 9.51 -18.51
N ILE A 31 5.51 8.51 -19.33
CA ILE A 31 4.26 7.75 -19.30
C ILE A 31 4.57 6.39 -18.69
N PHE A 32 3.87 6.05 -17.62
CA PHE A 32 3.97 4.75 -16.96
C PHE A 32 2.74 3.90 -17.31
N LEU A 33 2.91 2.58 -17.36
CA LEU A 33 1.82 1.64 -17.62
C LEU A 33 1.53 0.84 -16.35
N SER A 34 0.26 0.80 -15.96
CA SER A 34 -0.21 -0.02 -14.83
C SER A 34 0.16 -1.51 -15.01
N PRO A 35 0.22 -2.30 -13.93
CA PRO A 35 0.57 -3.73 -13.98
C PRO A 35 -0.09 -4.55 -15.10
N GLN A 36 -1.40 -4.36 -15.29
CA GLN A 36 -2.22 -5.03 -16.31
C GLN A 36 -2.37 -4.20 -17.58
N LYS A 37 -1.65 -3.07 -17.68
CA LYS A 37 -1.63 -2.15 -18.82
C LYS A 37 -3.01 -1.58 -19.16
N ARG A 38 -3.94 -1.53 -18.20
CA ARG A 38 -5.25 -0.88 -18.40
C ARG A 38 -5.15 0.64 -18.38
N TRP A 39 -4.16 1.18 -17.66
CA TRP A 39 -4.01 2.61 -17.41
C TRP A 39 -2.63 3.11 -17.81
N GLU A 40 -2.62 4.23 -18.54
CA GLU A 40 -1.46 5.10 -18.70
C GLU A 40 -1.46 6.13 -17.57
N VAL A 41 -0.34 6.27 -16.88
CA VAL A 41 -0.16 7.18 -15.74
C VAL A 41 0.86 8.25 -16.08
N VAL A 42 0.47 9.51 -15.90
CA VAL A 42 1.31 10.67 -16.18
C VAL A 42 1.36 11.57 -14.95
N PHE A 43 2.58 11.92 -14.54
CA PHE A 43 2.82 12.89 -13.48
C PHE A 43 3.10 14.25 -14.11
N ARG A 44 2.28 15.26 -13.81
CA ARG A 44 2.52 16.65 -14.21
C ARG A 44 2.91 17.47 -13.00
N VAL A 45 4.08 18.10 -13.04
CA VAL A 45 4.47 19.06 -12.00
C VAL A 45 3.54 20.27 -12.08
N VAL A 46 2.85 20.56 -10.98
CA VAL A 46 1.99 21.74 -10.81
C VAL A 46 2.79 22.87 -10.18
N GLU A 47 3.56 22.56 -9.14
CA GLU A 47 4.37 23.53 -8.42
C GLU A 47 5.54 22.84 -7.70
N HIS A 48 6.55 23.66 -7.39
CA HIS A 48 7.63 23.31 -6.49
C HIS A 48 7.74 24.44 -5.45
N LEU A 49 7.58 24.10 -4.18
CA LEU A 49 7.72 25.03 -3.06
C LEU A 49 8.83 24.57 -2.12
N GLN A 50 9.54 25.55 -1.59
CA GLN A 50 10.51 25.36 -0.51
C GLN A 50 9.94 26.02 0.74
N PHE A 51 9.90 25.29 1.84
CA PHE A 51 9.49 25.78 3.14
C PHE A 51 10.71 26.14 3.97
N THR A 52 10.63 27.26 4.68
CA THR A 52 11.63 27.58 5.70
C THR A 52 11.32 26.82 6.99
N PRO A 53 12.31 26.55 7.86
CA PRO A 53 12.07 25.87 9.15
C PRO A 53 10.99 26.54 10.01
N GLU A 54 10.84 27.87 9.92
CA GLU A 54 9.82 28.62 10.64
C GLU A 54 8.39 28.35 10.13
N GLN A 55 8.26 27.87 8.89
CA GLN A 55 6.98 27.52 8.26
C GLN A 55 6.57 26.07 8.54
N THR A 56 7.51 25.23 8.95
CA THR A 56 7.30 23.81 9.28
C THR A 56 7.33 23.63 10.78
N ALA A 57 6.22 23.96 11.45
CA ALA A 57 6.06 23.92 12.91
C ALA A 57 6.50 22.59 13.57
N SER A 58 6.62 21.52 12.79
CA SER A 58 6.93 20.15 13.19
C SER A 58 8.26 19.61 12.65
N SER A 59 9.08 20.39 11.92
CA SER A 59 10.40 19.96 11.44
C SER A 59 11.47 21.04 11.63
N PRO A 60 12.62 20.70 12.25
CA PRO A 60 13.74 21.63 12.40
C PRO A 60 14.47 21.91 11.08
N ASP A 61 14.20 21.15 10.02
CA ASP A 61 14.86 21.23 8.72
C ASP A 61 13.98 21.90 7.66
N ALA A 62 14.62 22.52 6.67
CA ALA A 62 13.91 23.09 5.52
C ALA A 62 13.31 21.96 4.67
N LEU A 63 11.97 21.89 4.61
CA LEU A 63 11.27 20.94 3.76
C LEU A 63 11.07 21.50 2.36
N ASN A 64 11.13 20.64 1.35
CA ASN A 64 10.73 20.96 -0.01
C ASN A 64 9.52 20.11 -0.38
N ARG A 65 8.72 20.64 -1.30
CA ARG A 65 7.54 19.96 -1.81
C ARG A 65 7.43 20.14 -3.31
N VAL A 66 7.24 19.04 -4.01
CA VAL A 66 6.73 19.07 -5.39
C VAL A 66 5.28 18.58 -5.38
N ARG A 67 4.37 19.39 -5.93
CA ARG A 67 2.98 18.98 -6.14
C ARG A 67 2.82 18.47 -7.55
N TYR A 68 2.27 17.27 -7.67
CA TYR A 68 1.95 16.64 -8.94
C TYR A 68 0.44 16.58 -9.13
N GLN A 69 0.00 16.82 -10.37
CA GLN A 69 -1.27 16.33 -10.87
C GLN A 69 -0.98 14.99 -11.55
N ILE A 70 -1.44 13.90 -10.93
CA ILE A 70 -1.33 12.56 -11.49
C ILE A 70 -2.59 12.30 -12.32
N GLU A 71 -2.41 11.89 -13.57
CA GLU A 71 -3.48 11.58 -14.52
C GLU A 71 -3.43 10.09 -14.87
N PHE A 72 -4.59 9.43 -14.83
CA PHE A 72 -4.80 8.03 -15.20
C PHE A 72 -5.72 8.02 -16.41
N SER A 73 -5.20 7.58 -17.55
CA SER A 73 -5.92 7.51 -18.82
C SER A 73 -6.13 6.05 -19.22
N PRO A 74 -7.33 5.62 -19.63
CA PRO A 74 -7.52 4.27 -20.16
C PRO A 74 -6.66 4.05 -21.41
N GLN A 75 -5.92 2.94 -21.47
CA GLN A 75 -5.03 2.66 -22.61
C GLN A 75 -5.79 2.54 -23.95
N THR A 76 -7.05 2.12 -23.91
CA THR A 76 -7.94 2.05 -25.08
C THR A 76 -8.28 3.43 -25.66
N GLY A 77 -7.95 4.51 -24.96
CA GLY A 77 -8.39 5.88 -25.26
C GLY A 77 -9.90 6.09 -25.05
N GLN A 78 -10.62 5.06 -24.60
CA GLN A 78 -12.06 5.10 -24.37
C GLN A 78 -12.34 5.12 -22.87
N GLY A 79 -12.78 6.28 -22.37
CA GLY A 79 -13.19 6.46 -20.99
C GLY A 79 -12.67 7.77 -20.39
N PRO A 80 -13.08 8.10 -19.16
CA PRO A 80 -12.66 9.34 -18.51
C PRO A 80 -11.21 9.26 -18.04
N VAL A 81 -10.46 10.35 -18.21
CA VAL A 81 -9.22 10.57 -17.48
C VAL A 81 -9.57 10.83 -16.01
N ARG A 82 -8.92 10.09 -15.11
CA ARG A 82 -9.03 10.30 -13.66
C ARG A 82 -7.80 11.02 -13.18
N SER A 83 -7.96 11.90 -12.20
CA SER A 83 -6.84 12.70 -11.74
C SER A 83 -6.89 12.96 -10.25
N ILE A 84 -5.71 13.03 -9.65
CA ILE A 84 -5.51 13.29 -8.23
C ILE A 84 -4.26 14.15 -8.02
N GLU A 85 -4.36 15.08 -7.08
CA GLU A 85 -3.20 15.83 -6.61
C GLU A 85 -2.43 14.97 -5.60
N TYR A 86 -1.11 14.94 -5.76
CA TYR A 86 -0.17 14.26 -4.89
C TYR A 86 0.96 15.22 -4.51
N GLN A 87 1.44 15.14 -3.27
CA GLN A 87 2.53 15.94 -2.77
C GLN A 87 3.71 15.03 -2.43
N ASP A 88 4.88 15.33 -2.97
CA ASP A 88 6.13 14.66 -2.60
C ASP A 88 6.91 15.64 -1.72
N VAL A 89 6.91 15.36 -0.41
CA VAL A 89 7.62 16.14 0.60
C VAL A 89 8.94 15.46 0.93
N TYR A 90 10.03 16.20 0.82
CA TYR A 90 11.38 15.68 1.00
C TYR A 90 12.29 16.70 1.67
N GLY A 91 13.46 16.25 2.12
CA GLY A 91 14.46 17.07 2.80
C GLY A 91 14.59 16.78 4.29
N ALA A 92 13.59 16.13 4.91
CA ALA A 92 13.68 15.62 6.29
C ALA A 92 14.69 14.46 6.44
N ASP A 93 14.98 13.77 5.34
CA ASP A 93 15.81 12.56 5.27
C ASP A 93 17.20 12.82 4.66
N PHE A 94 17.62 14.09 4.54
CA PHE A 94 18.89 14.52 3.95
C PHE A 94 19.09 14.21 2.45
N SER A 95 18.09 13.66 1.75
CA SER A 95 18.20 13.34 0.32
C SER A 95 18.29 14.60 -0.57
N GLY A 96 17.70 15.72 -0.09
CA GLY A 96 17.71 17.03 -0.73
C GLY A 96 17.06 17.06 -2.12
N LYS A 97 16.40 15.99 -2.55
CA LYS A 97 15.84 15.81 -3.88
C LYS A 97 14.46 15.15 -3.81
N PRO A 98 13.56 15.45 -4.75
CA PRO A 98 12.27 14.76 -4.83
C PRO A 98 12.47 13.28 -5.12
N THR A 99 11.49 12.49 -4.69
CA THR A 99 11.41 11.07 -4.99
C THR A 99 11.34 10.87 -6.51
N PRO A 100 12.16 9.97 -7.10
CA PRO A 100 12.06 9.68 -8.52
C PRO A 100 10.63 9.24 -8.92
N LEU A 101 10.11 9.75 -10.04
CA LEU A 101 8.74 9.44 -10.49
C LEU A 101 8.49 7.93 -10.67
N GLU A 102 9.50 7.19 -11.11
CA GLU A 102 9.43 5.73 -11.23
C GLU A 102 9.22 5.07 -9.85
N THR A 103 9.93 5.54 -8.82
CA THR A 103 9.76 5.07 -7.44
C THR A 103 8.34 5.37 -6.95
N LEU A 104 7.84 6.59 -7.15
CA LEU A 104 6.47 6.96 -6.79
C LEU A 104 5.43 6.07 -7.49
N PHE A 105 5.65 5.76 -8.76
CA PHE A 105 4.77 4.89 -9.54
C PHE A 105 4.79 3.44 -9.04
N VAL A 106 5.98 2.87 -8.78
CA VAL A 106 6.14 1.49 -8.32
C VAL A 106 5.58 1.28 -6.91
N GLN A 107 5.60 2.32 -6.07
CA GLN A 107 5.02 2.29 -4.73
C GLN A 107 3.49 2.40 -4.70
N MET A 108 2.83 2.71 -5.82
CA MET A 108 1.37 2.71 -5.87
C MET A 108 0.82 1.30 -5.63
N ILE A 109 -0.22 1.21 -4.80
CA ILE A 109 -0.93 -0.05 -4.57
C ILE A 109 -2.07 -0.14 -5.57
N TRP A 110 -2.08 -1.21 -6.37
CA TRP A 110 -3.11 -1.44 -7.36
C TRP A 110 -4.09 -2.49 -6.86
N SER A 111 -5.39 -2.21 -6.97
CA SER A 111 -6.40 -3.26 -6.80
C SER A 111 -6.17 -4.40 -7.81
N PRO A 112 -6.52 -5.66 -7.49
CA PRO A 112 -6.20 -6.81 -8.34
C PRO A 112 -6.82 -6.77 -9.73
N LYS A 113 -7.81 -5.90 -9.97
CA LYS A 113 -8.35 -5.62 -11.31
C LYS A 113 -8.03 -4.21 -11.80
N GLU A 114 -7.28 -3.40 -11.06
CA GLU A 114 -7.00 -2.00 -11.35
C GLU A 114 -8.25 -1.12 -11.46
N ASP A 115 -9.25 -1.42 -10.64
CA ASP A 115 -10.47 -0.61 -10.54
C ASP A 115 -10.25 0.65 -9.67
N PHE A 116 -9.26 0.60 -8.77
CA PHE A 116 -8.70 1.74 -8.06
C PHE A 116 -7.20 1.56 -7.83
N ALA A 117 -6.52 2.66 -7.52
CA ALA A 117 -5.13 2.69 -7.09
C ALA A 117 -4.99 3.53 -5.82
N VAL A 118 -4.03 3.18 -4.96
CA VAL A 118 -3.66 3.94 -3.77
C VAL A 118 -2.31 4.60 -4.03
N LEU A 119 -2.24 5.90 -3.78
CA LEU A 119 -1.01 6.68 -3.89
C LEU A 119 -0.06 6.35 -2.73
N PRO A 120 1.26 6.46 -2.95
CA PRO A 120 2.24 6.32 -1.87
C PRO A 120 2.09 7.43 -0.81
N GLU A 121 2.84 7.31 0.28
CA GLU A 121 2.87 8.33 1.34
C GLU A 121 3.50 9.64 0.85
N GLU A 122 2.88 10.77 1.21
CA GLU A 122 3.32 12.11 0.76
C GLU A 122 4.62 12.61 1.43
N GLY A 123 5.17 11.89 2.43
CA GLY A 123 6.42 12.24 3.11
C GLY A 123 6.31 13.37 4.14
N TRP A 124 5.10 13.76 4.52
CA TRP A 124 4.91 14.72 5.62
C TRP A 124 5.37 14.10 6.96
N PRO A 125 6.04 14.87 7.84
CA PRO A 125 6.27 14.43 9.21
C PRO A 125 4.94 14.08 9.89
N SER A 126 4.77 12.82 10.24
CA SER A 126 3.56 12.24 10.83
C SER A 126 3.88 11.62 12.19
N ALA A 127 2.85 11.42 13.02
CA ALA A 127 3.00 10.62 14.22
C ALA A 127 3.34 9.17 13.82
N PRO A 128 4.10 8.43 14.65
CA PRO A 128 4.37 7.03 14.37
C PRO A 128 3.05 6.25 14.29
N GLY A 129 2.91 5.44 13.25
CA GLY A 129 1.75 4.58 13.05
C GLY A 129 1.50 4.27 11.59
N THR A 130 0.31 3.78 11.30
CA THR A 130 -0.11 3.45 9.94
C THR A 130 -0.32 4.72 9.11
N ALA A 131 0.24 4.73 7.90
CA ALA A 131 0.17 5.90 7.04
C ALA A 131 -1.25 6.14 6.52
N LEU A 132 -1.69 7.40 6.54
CA LEU A 132 -2.92 7.82 5.88
C LEU A 132 -2.65 8.12 4.40
N LEU A 133 -3.00 7.18 3.54
CA LEU A 133 -2.85 7.27 2.09
C LEU A 133 -4.17 7.68 1.41
N LYS A 134 -4.08 7.99 0.12
CA LYS A 134 -5.25 8.34 -0.72
C LYS A 134 -5.48 7.28 -1.77
N ALA A 135 -6.67 6.68 -1.77
CA ALA A 135 -7.17 5.87 -2.85
C ALA A 135 -7.91 6.73 -3.90
N LEU A 136 -7.74 6.39 -5.17
CA LEU A 136 -8.42 7.00 -6.32
C LEU A 136 -9.21 5.93 -7.07
N ALA A 137 -10.51 6.13 -7.21
CA ALA A 137 -11.35 5.29 -8.05
C ALA A 137 -11.03 5.54 -9.53
N LEU A 138 -10.66 4.47 -10.24
CA LEU A 138 -10.34 4.52 -11.66
C LEU A 138 -11.54 4.07 -12.50
N SER A 139 -12.19 3.00 -12.08
CA SER A 139 -13.36 2.44 -12.75
C SER A 139 -14.62 3.31 -12.52
N PRO A 140 -15.37 3.70 -13.59
CA PRO A 140 -16.55 4.56 -13.47
C PRO A 140 -17.70 4.00 -12.63
N GLY A 141 -17.73 2.69 -12.39
CA GLY A 141 -18.77 2.03 -11.60
C GLY A 141 -18.58 2.15 -10.08
N LEU A 142 -17.43 2.67 -9.63
CA LEU A 142 -17.20 2.92 -8.21
C LEU A 142 -17.90 4.22 -7.81
N GLY A 143 -18.75 4.17 -6.79
CA GLY A 143 -19.60 5.28 -6.36
C GLY A 143 -18.88 6.42 -5.62
N TRP A 144 -17.55 6.43 -5.66
CA TRP A 144 -16.67 7.37 -4.98
C TRP A 144 -15.55 7.79 -5.93
N THR A 145 -14.94 8.94 -5.66
CA THR A 145 -13.81 9.44 -6.48
C THR A 145 -12.49 9.27 -5.75
N LYS A 146 -12.44 9.72 -4.49
CA LYS A 146 -11.28 9.60 -3.61
C LYS A 146 -11.74 9.04 -2.28
N ALA A 147 -10.88 8.26 -1.64
CA ALA A 147 -11.11 7.68 -0.33
C ALA A 147 -9.82 7.66 0.47
N ASP A 148 -9.96 7.72 1.79
CA ASP A 148 -8.84 7.50 2.70
C ASP A 148 -8.50 6.01 2.75
N PHE A 149 -7.21 5.70 2.63
CA PHE A 149 -6.69 4.35 2.74
C PHE A 149 -5.67 4.32 3.86
N HIS A 150 -6.01 3.64 4.95
CA HIS A 150 -5.22 3.62 6.17
C HIS A 150 -5.12 2.16 6.60
N LEU A 151 -4.19 1.42 5.98
CA LEU A 151 -3.93 0.01 6.24
C LEU A 151 -2.46 -0.30 5.97
N ASP A 152 -1.82 -1.01 6.89
CA ASP A 152 -0.52 -1.67 6.73
C ASP A 152 -0.68 -3.19 6.62
N ASN A 153 0.41 -3.89 6.28
CA ASN A 153 0.50 -5.37 6.31
C ASN A 153 -0.77 -6.06 5.76
N PHE A 154 -1.20 -5.64 4.57
CA PHE A 154 -2.54 -5.93 4.08
C PHE A 154 -2.58 -7.08 3.07
N HIS A 155 -3.75 -7.68 2.95
CA HIS A 155 -4.05 -8.81 2.07
C HIS A 155 -5.38 -8.63 1.35
N TRP A 156 -5.38 -8.88 0.04
CA TRP A 156 -6.58 -8.80 -0.78
C TRP A 156 -7.58 -9.90 -0.41
N ALA A 157 -8.75 -9.48 0.08
CA ALA A 157 -9.90 -10.34 0.25
C ALA A 157 -10.56 -10.65 -1.11
N ASP A 158 -10.66 -9.68 -2.01
CA ASP A 158 -11.01 -9.95 -3.41
C ASP A 158 -10.47 -8.84 -4.32
N SER A 159 -11.04 -8.66 -5.51
CA SER A 159 -10.61 -7.61 -6.43
C SER A 159 -10.86 -6.18 -5.94
N LEU A 160 -11.69 -5.98 -4.91
CA LEU A 160 -12.05 -4.66 -4.37
C LEU A 160 -11.87 -4.56 -2.86
N ARG A 161 -11.89 -5.67 -2.12
CA ARG A 161 -11.78 -5.71 -0.67
C ARG A 161 -10.37 -6.06 -0.23
N VAL A 162 -9.83 -5.32 0.73
CA VAL A 162 -8.49 -5.56 1.30
C VAL A 162 -8.52 -5.41 2.81
N VAL A 163 -8.00 -6.40 3.51
CA VAL A 163 -7.92 -6.44 4.98
C VAL A 163 -6.49 -6.14 5.38
N GLY A 164 -6.29 -5.28 6.38
CA GLY A 164 -4.96 -4.91 6.86
C GLY A 164 -4.97 -4.46 8.30
N ASP A 165 -3.77 -4.23 8.81
CA ASP A 165 -3.53 -3.70 10.14
C ASP A 165 -3.67 -2.18 10.17
N VAL A 166 -4.10 -1.66 11.30
CA VAL A 166 -4.00 -0.24 11.67
C VAL A 166 -3.30 -0.17 13.01
N HIS A 167 -2.14 0.47 13.04
CA HIS A 167 -1.29 0.64 14.21
C HIS A 167 -1.18 2.13 14.57
N ASP A 168 -2.27 2.72 15.04
CA ASP A 168 -2.22 4.06 15.64
C ASP A 168 -1.67 3.97 17.09
N ASP A 169 -1.11 5.06 17.62
CA ASP A 169 -0.30 5.05 18.86
C ASP A 169 -0.90 4.23 20.02
N CYS A 170 -2.18 4.44 20.35
CA CYS A 170 -2.91 3.67 21.35
C CYS A 170 -4.09 2.86 20.77
N GLU A 171 -4.08 2.56 19.48
CA GLU A 171 -5.20 1.84 18.85
C GLU A 171 -4.70 0.89 17.76
N TYR A 172 -4.55 -0.39 18.13
CA TYR A 172 -4.20 -1.43 17.18
C TYR A 172 -5.46 -2.22 16.79
N SER A 173 -5.79 -2.23 15.51
CA SER A 173 -6.99 -2.88 14.99
C SER A 173 -6.77 -3.51 13.63
N VAL A 174 -7.60 -4.49 13.29
CA VAL A 174 -7.65 -5.07 11.94
C VAL A 174 -8.88 -4.53 11.23
N ARG A 175 -8.68 -3.94 10.05
CA ARG A 175 -9.73 -3.24 9.30
C ARG A 175 -9.80 -3.72 7.86
N LEU A 176 -10.96 -3.52 7.24
CA LEU A 176 -11.25 -3.83 5.85
C LEU A 176 -11.48 -2.51 5.10
N PHE A 177 -10.73 -2.26 4.04
CA PHE A 177 -11.10 -1.26 3.05
C PHE A 177 -11.96 -1.92 1.97
N ASP A 178 -13.18 -1.41 1.78
CA ASP A 178 -14.09 -1.83 0.72
C ASP A 178 -14.01 -0.86 -0.47
N GLY A 179 -13.28 -1.26 -1.50
CA GLY A 179 -13.14 -0.51 -2.75
C GLY A 179 -14.44 -0.31 -3.52
N LYS A 180 -15.54 -1.01 -3.20
CA LYS A 180 -16.85 -0.71 -3.79
C LYS A 180 -17.44 0.59 -3.24
N THR A 181 -17.26 0.83 -1.95
CA THR A 181 -17.86 1.98 -1.23
C THR A 181 -16.85 3.08 -0.92
N GLY A 182 -15.55 2.78 -0.98
CA GLY A 182 -14.48 3.70 -0.60
C GLY A 182 -14.42 3.94 0.91
N LYS A 183 -14.89 2.97 1.71
CA LYS A 183 -14.96 3.07 3.17
C LYS A 183 -14.13 1.99 3.82
N THR A 184 -13.68 2.31 5.04
CA THR A 184 -12.99 1.37 5.91
C THR A 184 -13.92 0.93 7.04
N GLU A 185 -13.99 -0.38 7.26
CA GLU A 185 -14.79 -1.02 8.30
C GLU A 185 -13.86 -1.74 9.27
N ILE A 186 -14.21 -1.75 10.57
CA ILE A 186 -13.45 -2.48 11.57
C ILE A 186 -13.86 -3.95 11.52
N ILE A 187 -12.88 -4.84 11.34
CA ILE A 187 -13.08 -6.29 11.46
C ILE A 187 -12.90 -6.71 12.91
N GLN A 188 -11.84 -6.22 13.55
CA GLN A 188 -11.54 -6.48 14.96
C GLN A 188 -10.92 -5.24 15.59
N SER A 189 -11.61 -4.65 16.57
CA SER A 189 -11.13 -3.50 17.34
C SER A 189 -10.33 -3.93 18.57
N GLY A 190 -9.29 -3.16 18.90
CA GLY A 190 -8.67 -3.16 20.21
C GLY A 190 -9.38 -2.27 21.22
N ALA A 191 -9.04 -2.45 22.49
CA ALA A 191 -9.26 -1.48 23.56
C ALA A 191 -7.94 -1.31 24.31
N SER A 192 -7.30 -0.15 24.16
CA SER A 192 -5.98 0.13 24.73
C SER A 192 -5.89 -0.30 26.21
N PRO A 193 -4.82 -1.02 26.60
CA PRO A 193 -3.60 -1.26 25.82
C PRO A 193 -3.65 -2.50 24.93
N GLU A 194 -4.78 -3.19 24.84
CA GLU A 194 -4.92 -4.42 24.07
C GLU A 194 -5.47 -4.14 22.66
N GLY A 195 -4.82 -4.66 21.63
CA GLY A 195 -5.27 -4.54 20.25
C GLY A 195 -5.10 -5.80 19.45
N PHE A 196 -5.30 -5.70 18.14
CA PHE A 196 -5.23 -6.84 17.23
C PHE A 196 -4.41 -6.50 15.99
N GLN A 197 -3.68 -7.50 15.49
CA GLN A 197 -2.93 -7.42 14.24
C GLN A 197 -2.94 -8.76 13.51
N ILE A 198 -2.59 -8.76 12.23
CA ILE A 198 -2.37 -9.94 11.40
C ILE A 198 -1.02 -10.56 11.80
N GLY A 199 -1.07 -11.76 12.37
CA GLY A 199 0.12 -12.52 12.77
C GLY A 199 0.64 -13.46 11.70
N ARG A 200 -0.25 -14.13 10.96
CA ARG A 200 0.11 -15.11 9.91
C ARG A 200 -0.94 -15.13 8.80
N VAL A 201 -0.50 -15.49 7.61
CA VAL A 201 -1.34 -15.67 6.41
C VAL A 201 -1.17 -17.11 5.91
N GLU A 202 -2.26 -17.81 5.67
CA GLU A 202 -2.26 -19.14 5.07
C GLU A 202 -3.37 -19.24 4.01
N GLY A 203 -2.97 -19.16 2.73
CA GLY A 203 -3.91 -19.17 1.62
C GLY A 203 -4.91 -18.01 1.67
N ARG A 204 -6.18 -18.33 1.98
CA ARG A 204 -7.30 -17.40 2.09
C ARG A 204 -7.68 -17.10 3.55
N GLU A 205 -6.90 -17.55 4.51
CA GLU A 205 -7.14 -17.33 5.93
C GLU A 205 -6.03 -16.45 6.54
N LEU A 206 -6.44 -15.49 7.36
CA LEU A 206 -5.54 -14.67 8.18
C LEU A 206 -5.67 -15.11 9.64
N MET A 207 -4.55 -15.36 10.31
CA MET A 207 -4.52 -15.49 11.76
C MET A 207 -4.32 -14.10 12.36
N LEU A 208 -5.34 -13.61 13.05
CA LEU A 208 -5.28 -12.41 13.85
C LEU A 208 -4.83 -12.78 15.27
N GLN A 209 -3.95 -11.97 15.84
CA GLN A 209 -3.46 -12.15 17.20
C GLN A 209 -3.72 -10.89 18.00
N LYS A 210 -4.16 -11.08 19.24
CA LYS A 210 -4.19 -10.03 20.25
C LYS A 210 -2.75 -9.63 20.57
N VAL A 211 -2.51 -8.33 20.72
CA VAL A 211 -1.20 -7.75 21.06
C VAL A 211 -1.39 -6.58 22.01
N LEU A 212 -0.28 -6.08 22.57
CA LEU A 212 -0.29 -4.83 23.33
C LEU A 212 0.19 -3.66 22.45
N ASP A 213 -0.53 -2.55 22.48
CA ASP A 213 -0.20 -1.32 21.77
C ASP A 213 0.96 -0.54 22.43
N ASN A 214 1.27 0.66 21.93
CA ASN A 214 2.36 1.49 22.50
C ASN A 214 2.01 2.15 23.84
N CYS A 215 0.74 2.17 24.22
CA CYS A 215 0.23 2.82 25.43
C CYS A 215 0.14 1.85 26.62
N ARG A 216 0.55 0.60 26.41
CA ARG A 216 0.79 -0.39 27.46
C ARG A 216 1.76 0.11 28.53
N ARG A 217 1.51 -0.34 29.75
CA ARG A 217 2.39 -0.21 30.90
C ARG A 217 3.11 -1.52 31.17
N GLU A 218 4.15 -1.47 31.99
CA GLU A 218 4.91 -2.65 32.38
C GLU A 218 4.04 -3.70 33.10
N GLU A 219 3.03 -3.25 33.86
CA GLU A 219 2.07 -4.14 34.53
C GLU A 219 1.22 -4.96 33.55
N ASP A 220 0.91 -4.42 32.37
CA ASP A 220 0.09 -5.08 31.36
C ASP A 220 0.79 -6.29 30.76
N LEU A 221 2.12 -6.25 30.63
CA LEU A 221 2.93 -7.38 30.14
C LEU A 221 2.75 -8.63 30.98
N SER A 222 2.63 -8.47 32.30
CA SER A 222 2.48 -9.60 33.24
C SER A 222 1.08 -10.21 33.24
N ARG A 223 0.08 -9.45 32.77
CA ARG A 223 -1.35 -9.84 32.78
C ARG A 223 -1.86 -10.21 31.40
N PHE A 224 -1.09 -9.92 30.36
CA PHE A 224 -1.47 -10.14 28.99
C PHE A 224 -1.70 -11.63 28.71
N VAL A 225 -2.87 -11.93 28.15
CA VAL A 225 -3.23 -13.27 27.67
C VAL A 225 -3.40 -13.19 26.16
N ALA A 226 -2.58 -13.97 25.45
CA ALA A 226 -2.69 -14.04 23.99
C ALA A 226 -4.00 -14.71 23.58
N GLU A 227 -4.70 -14.08 22.65
CA GLU A 227 -5.91 -14.60 22.02
C GLU A 227 -5.71 -14.57 20.51
N CYS A 228 -6.15 -15.61 19.81
CA CYS A 228 -5.98 -15.71 18.36
C CYS A 228 -7.29 -16.08 17.68
N PHE A 229 -7.45 -15.56 16.46
CA PHE A 229 -8.62 -15.76 15.64
C PHE A 229 -8.18 -16.08 14.22
N THR A 230 -8.87 -17.00 13.54
CA THR A 230 -8.76 -17.13 12.09
C THR A 230 -9.86 -16.29 11.45
N LEU A 231 -9.49 -15.47 10.47
CA LEU A 231 -10.36 -14.72 9.59
C LEU A 231 -10.32 -15.34 8.19
N ASP A 232 -11.45 -15.86 7.74
CA ASP A 232 -11.60 -16.32 6.35
C ASP A 232 -11.85 -15.11 5.44
N LEU A 233 -11.00 -14.88 4.43
CA LEU A 233 -11.06 -13.68 3.59
C LEU A 233 -12.25 -13.66 2.62
N ASP A 234 -12.86 -14.81 2.32
CA ASP A 234 -14.01 -14.89 1.42
C ASP A 234 -15.30 -14.45 2.13
N SER A 235 -15.53 -15.01 3.31
CA SER A 235 -16.72 -14.81 4.15
C SER A 235 -16.57 -13.68 5.17
N LEU A 236 -15.34 -13.27 5.46
CA LEU A 236 -14.97 -12.36 6.55
C LEU A 236 -15.41 -12.86 7.95
N SER A 237 -15.58 -14.18 8.10
CA SER A 237 -15.96 -14.79 9.37
C SER A 237 -14.76 -14.98 10.30
N LEU A 238 -14.91 -14.59 11.57
CA LEU A 238 -13.91 -14.77 12.62
C LEU A 238 -14.23 -16.03 13.44
N LYS A 239 -13.21 -16.83 13.73
CA LYS A 239 -13.29 -18.00 14.63
C LYS A 239 -12.14 -17.99 15.63
N PRO A 240 -12.40 -18.13 16.93
CA PRO A 240 -11.34 -18.29 17.91
C PRO A 240 -10.52 -19.56 17.65
N VAL A 241 -9.20 -19.45 17.78
CA VAL A 241 -8.25 -20.56 17.66
C VAL A 241 -7.18 -20.49 18.73
N THR A 242 -6.43 -21.57 18.91
CA THR A 242 -5.22 -21.53 19.74
C THR A 242 -4.17 -20.65 19.08
N CYS A 243 -3.49 -19.84 19.87
CA CYS A 243 -2.31 -19.13 19.40
C CYS A 243 -1.17 -20.12 19.18
N ASP A 244 -0.92 -20.47 17.93
CA ASP A 244 0.27 -21.21 17.53
C ASP A 244 1.47 -20.25 17.56
N MET A 245 1.94 -19.91 18.77
CA MET A 245 3.19 -19.19 18.92
C MET A 245 4.31 -20.06 18.33
N PRO A 246 5.14 -19.55 17.40
CA PRO A 246 6.34 -20.29 17.04
C PRO A 246 7.13 -20.50 18.33
N THR A 247 7.40 -21.76 18.67
CA THR A 247 8.37 -22.11 19.72
C THR A 247 9.60 -21.25 19.48
N ALA A 248 9.95 -20.42 20.46
CA ALA A 248 11.08 -19.51 20.39
C ALA A 248 12.28 -20.21 19.71
N PRO A 249 13.03 -19.54 18.82
CA PRO A 249 14.21 -20.13 18.25
C PRO A 249 15.07 -20.62 19.41
N ARG A 250 15.33 -21.93 19.47
CA ARG A 250 16.27 -22.50 20.42
C ARG A 250 17.59 -21.76 20.19
N ARG A 251 17.97 -20.93 21.17
CA ARG A 251 19.30 -20.31 21.22
C ARG A 251 20.37 -21.38 21.24
#